data_AF-A0A2K3PC17-F1
#
_entry.id   AF-A0A2K3PC17-F1
#
_cell.length_a   1.000
_cell.length_b   1.000
_cell.length_c   1.000
_cell.angle_alpha   90.00
_cell.angle_beta   90.00
_cell.angle_gamma   90.00
#
_symmetry.space_group_name_H-M   'P 1'
#
loop_
_entity.id
_entity.type
_entity.pdbx_description
1 polymer ?
#
loop_
_entity_poly.entity_id
_entity_poly.type
_entity_poly.pdbx_seq_one_letter_code
_entity_poly.pdbx_strand_id
1 'polypeptide(L)'
;MCDDPYCTTCPTYFKASTEYDPKDFNCIAINWTMTETLVLLRSMNDFVYFLNILLQFRLAYVSPESRVVGAGDLVDVPKKIAVHYLKSYFLIDLFVVLPLPQIMILSVLPRHLGLSGANYAKNLLRAVILVQYIPRLFRILNLLNGRSPTGFIFESARANFIINLLMFMLASHVVGSCWYLFGLQRVNQCLRDACSKSNIKGCIEVIDCGHGRNQSYQSADRTSAMWSNNSDAIACLDPSVNGFRYGIYVTAVPLTFETNMVKKYVYSHFWGLQQISTLAGGLTPSYFVWEVVFAISIIGLGLLLFALLIGNIQNFLQGLGRRRLEMLLRSRDVEQWMRHRRLPENLRRRVRQAERYNWAATRGVNEETLLVNLPEDLQIDIRRHLFNFIKKIRIFSLMDEPILDAICERLRQKTYISGSRVMSQGGVVEKMVFVVRGKLESINGENGIGVSLAEGDACGEELLTWYLEHSSVSRDGKKVRLPGQRLISNRTVKCLTNVEAFSLKAADLEEVTTIFMRSFRSFLVQGPLRYESPYWRSLAATRIQVAWRYWKKRQKLSDQTLKL
;
A
#
# COMPACT_ATOMS: atom_id res chain seq x y z
N MET A 1 -30.95 0.44 7.66
CA MET A 1 -30.09 0.16 6.49
C MET A 1 -29.18 -0.98 6.88
N CYS A 2 -29.04 -1.97 6.00
CA CYS A 2 -28.53 -3.31 6.28
C CYS A 2 -29.46 -4.08 7.26
N ASP A 3 -30.27 -5.06 6.86
CA ASP A 3 -30.50 -5.64 5.51
C ASP A 3 -29.23 -6.14 4.80
N ASP A 4 -28.49 -7.03 5.45
CA ASP A 4 -27.35 -7.74 4.85
C ASP A 4 -27.71 -9.23 4.59
N PRO A 5 -27.86 -9.65 3.32
CA PRO A 5 -28.27 -11.02 2.98
C PRO A 5 -27.11 -12.03 2.88
N TYR A 6 -25.85 -11.63 3.14
CA TYR A 6 -24.68 -12.42 2.71
C TYR A 6 -24.20 -13.50 3.70
N CYS A 7 -24.82 -13.65 4.88
CA CYS A 7 -24.51 -14.69 5.88
C CYS A 7 -25.01 -16.11 5.52
N THR A 8 -24.57 -16.63 4.37
CA THR A 8 -24.98 -17.93 3.79
C THR A 8 -24.35 -19.18 4.45
N THR A 9 -23.76 -19.04 5.65
CA THR A 9 -22.92 -20.07 6.30
C THR A 9 -23.40 -20.53 7.68
N CYS A 10 -24.45 -19.91 8.24
CA CYS A 10 -24.88 -20.16 9.62
C CYS A 10 -26.01 -21.20 9.72
N PRO A 11 -25.91 -22.21 10.61
CA PRO A 11 -27.00 -23.13 10.93
C PRO A 11 -27.99 -22.54 11.96
N THR A 12 -28.29 -21.25 11.85
CA THR A 12 -29.18 -20.50 12.77
C THR A 12 -30.67 -20.75 12.50
N TYR A 13 -31.01 -21.51 11.45
CA TYR A 13 -32.37 -21.96 11.16
C TYR A 13 -32.90 -23.03 12.15
N PHE A 14 -32.05 -23.60 13.00
CA PHE A 14 -32.50 -24.39 14.15
C PHE A 14 -32.69 -23.50 15.41
N LYS A 15 -33.79 -23.69 16.14
CA LYS A 15 -34.01 -23.14 17.50
C LYS A 15 -34.43 -24.24 18.48
N ALA A 16 -34.11 -24.10 19.76
CA ALA A 16 -34.97 -24.68 20.80
C ALA A 16 -36.30 -23.89 20.81
N SER A 17 -37.42 -24.50 21.23
CA SER A 17 -38.72 -23.83 21.16
C SER A 17 -39.48 -23.89 22.48
N THR A 18 -39.76 -22.72 23.04
CA THR A 18 -40.58 -22.49 24.26
C THR A 18 -41.55 -21.31 24.05
N GLU A 19 -41.96 -21.09 22.80
CA GLU A 19 -42.80 -19.94 22.42
C GLU A 19 -43.67 -20.28 21.20
N TYR A 20 -44.73 -21.04 21.46
CA TYR A 20 -46.09 -20.86 20.90
C TYR A 20 -47.05 -21.79 21.65
N ASP A 21 -47.73 -21.24 22.66
CA ASP A 21 -48.67 -21.94 23.56
C ASP A 21 -49.90 -22.48 22.76
N PRO A 22 -50.54 -23.62 23.12
CA PRO A 22 -50.36 -24.41 24.34
C PRO A 22 -49.53 -25.70 24.21
N LYS A 23 -48.92 -26.04 25.36
CA LYS A 23 -47.99 -27.15 25.64
C LYS A 23 -46.55 -26.90 25.17
N ASP A 24 -45.73 -26.39 26.07
CA ASP A 24 -44.28 -26.22 25.89
C ASP A 24 -43.55 -27.55 25.80
N PHE A 25 -43.08 -27.91 24.61
CA PHE A 25 -42.32 -29.13 24.41
C PHE A 25 -40.82 -28.85 24.38
N ASN A 26 -40.07 -29.53 25.25
CA ASN A 26 -38.61 -29.45 25.37
C ASN A 26 -37.92 -30.01 24.12
N CYS A 27 -38.01 -29.30 22.99
CA CYS A 27 -37.67 -29.80 21.66
C CYS A 27 -36.96 -28.75 20.77
N ILE A 28 -36.33 -29.23 19.69
CA ILE A 28 -35.53 -28.44 18.75
C ILE A 28 -36.23 -28.37 17.38
N ALA A 29 -36.79 -27.21 17.09
CA ALA A 29 -37.52 -26.89 15.87
C ALA A 29 -36.60 -26.42 14.73
N ILE A 30 -37.07 -26.59 13.50
CA ILE A 30 -36.52 -25.98 12.29
C ILE A 30 -37.43 -24.83 11.86
N ASN A 31 -36.85 -23.65 11.64
CA ASN A 31 -37.51 -22.55 10.97
C ASN A 31 -37.45 -22.77 9.45
N TRP A 32 -38.54 -23.31 8.89
CA TRP A 32 -38.58 -23.73 7.48
C TRP A 32 -38.50 -22.57 6.48
N THR A 33 -39.17 -21.44 6.73
CA THR A 33 -39.11 -20.27 5.85
C THR A 33 -37.69 -19.68 5.78
N MET A 34 -36.96 -19.70 6.90
CA MET A 34 -35.54 -19.31 6.91
C MET A 34 -34.63 -20.38 6.27
N THR A 35 -35.00 -21.65 6.36
CA THR A 35 -34.28 -22.77 5.73
C THR A 35 -34.39 -22.70 4.20
N GLU A 36 -35.58 -22.45 3.67
CA GLU A 36 -35.86 -22.32 2.24
C GLU A 36 -35.15 -21.11 1.61
N THR A 37 -35.20 -19.95 2.28
CA THR A 37 -34.50 -18.74 1.80
C THR A 37 -32.98 -18.92 1.79
N LEU A 38 -32.38 -19.57 2.81
CA LEU A 38 -30.96 -19.93 2.78
C LEU A 38 -30.61 -20.92 1.66
N VAL A 39 -31.46 -21.92 1.40
CA VAL A 39 -31.26 -22.89 0.30
C VAL A 39 -31.34 -22.22 -1.06
N LEU A 40 -32.26 -21.27 -1.26
CA LEU A 40 -32.38 -20.47 -2.48
C LEU A 40 -31.13 -19.61 -2.72
N LEU A 41 -30.71 -18.83 -1.71
CA LEU A 41 -29.51 -17.99 -1.79
C LEU A 41 -28.24 -18.82 -2.05
N ARG A 42 -28.09 -19.98 -1.39
CA ARG A 42 -26.98 -20.90 -1.65
C ARG A 42 -27.01 -21.44 -3.08
N SER A 43 -28.18 -21.79 -3.61
CA SER A 43 -28.32 -22.32 -4.98
C SER A 43 -27.99 -21.26 -6.04
N MET A 44 -28.36 -20.00 -5.82
CA MET A 44 -27.94 -18.88 -6.67
C MET A 44 -26.42 -18.70 -6.68
N ASN A 45 -25.78 -18.76 -5.50
CA ASN A 45 -24.33 -18.67 -5.36
C ASN A 45 -23.61 -19.84 -6.06
N ASP A 46 -24.10 -21.07 -5.86
CA ASP A 46 -23.53 -22.28 -6.45
C ASP A 46 -23.63 -22.27 -7.98
N PHE A 47 -24.70 -21.69 -8.55
CA PHE A 47 -24.83 -21.43 -9.98
C PHE A 47 -23.80 -20.41 -10.50
N VAL A 48 -23.51 -19.33 -9.77
CA VAL A 48 -22.45 -18.37 -10.13
C VAL A 48 -21.06 -19.04 -10.11
N TYR A 49 -20.77 -19.90 -9.13
CA TYR A 49 -19.54 -20.69 -9.13
C TYR A 49 -19.49 -21.70 -10.30
N PHE A 50 -20.61 -22.32 -10.68
CA PHE A 50 -20.69 -23.17 -11.88
C PHE A 50 -20.36 -22.40 -13.16
N LEU A 51 -20.91 -21.19 -13.34
CA LEU A 51 -20.57 -20.33 -14.48
C LEU A 51 -19.07 -19.96 -14.48
N ASN A 52 -18.47 -19.70 -13.32
CA ASN A 52 -17.03 -19.46 -13.21
C ASN A 52 -16.21 -20.69 -13.68
N ILE A 53 -16.59 -21.93 -13.32
CA ILE A 53 -15.92 -23.15 -13.82
C ILE A 53 -15.90 -23.18 -15.36
N LEU A 54 -17.03 -22.86 -16.01
CA LEU A 54 -17.11 -22.80 -17.47
C LEU A 54 -16.20 -21.71 -18.07
N LEU A 55 -16.00 -20.59 -17.36
CA LEU A 55 -15.06 -19.54 -17.75
C LEU A 55 -13.59 -19.94 -17.56
N GLN A 56 -13.25 -20.69 -16.49
CA GLN A 56 -11.86 -21.15 -16.25
C GLN A 56 -11.34 -22.04 -17.40
N PHE A 57 -12.20 -22.82 -18.06
CA PHE A 57 -11.84 -23.59 -19.26
C PHE A 57 -11.46 -22.73 -20.49
N ARG A 58 -11.72 -21.41 -20.47
CA ARG A 58 -11.36 -20.44 -21.52
C ARG A 58 -10.42 -19.34 -21.04
N LEU A 59 -10.04 -19.34 -19.76
CA LEU A 59 -9.21 -18.28 -19.18
C LEU A 59 -7.72 -18.54 -19.51
N ALA A 60 -7.10 -17.63 -20.25
CA ALA A 60 -5.66 -17.69 -20.49
C ALA A 60 -4.87 -17.60 -19.17
N TYR A 61 -3.77 -18.34 -19.07
CA TYR A 61 -2.92 -18.36 -17.87
C TYR A 61 -1.48 -17.96 -18.19
N VAL A 62 -0.85 -17.17 -17.33
CA VAL A 62 0.57 -16.82 -17.45
C VAL A 62 1.42 -18.05 -17.16
N SER A 63 2.36 -18.40 -18.07
CA SER A 63 3.19 -19.59 -17.91
C SER A 63 4.08 -19.53 -16.64
N PRO A 64 4.47 -20.65 -16.01
CA PRO A 64 5.39 -20.61 -14.87
C PRO A 64 6.80 -20.14 -15.25
N GLU A 65 7.26 -20.51 -16.45
CA GLU A 65 8.61 -20.24 -16.96
C GLU A 65 8.81 -18.74 -17.25
N SER A 66 7.85 -18.12 -17.94
CA SER A 66 7.88 -16.68 -18.26
C SER A 66 7.78 -15.76 -17.04
N ARG A 67 7.33 -16.25 -15.87
CA ARG A 67 7.39 -15.51 -14.60
C ARG A 67 8.79 -15.42 -14.02
N VAL A 68 9.64 -16.42 -14.23
CA VAL A 68 11.04 -16.40 -13.73
C VAL A 68 11.87 -15.37 -14.49
N VAL A 69 11.56 -15.17 -15.79
CA VAL A 69 12.18 -14.16 -16.66
C VAL A 69 11.51 -12.78 -16.52
N GLY A 70 10.35 -12.70 -15.86
CA GLY A 70 9.57 -11.47 -15.71
C GLY A 70 8.74 -11.05 -16.95
N ALA A 71 8.84 -11.79 -18.06
CA ALA A 71 8.11 -11.51 -19.30
C ALA A 71 6.58 -11.72 -19.18
N GLY A 72 6.15 -12.70 -18.38
CA GLY A 72 4.73 -12.89 -18.05
C GLY A 72 3.85 -13.45 -19.18
N ASP A 73 4.44 -14.10 -20.20
CA ASP A 73 3.75 -14.65 -21.37
C ASP A 73 2.46 -15.43 -21.03
N LEU A 74 1.38 -15.06 -21.73
CA LEU A 74 0.04 -15.65 -21.60
C LEU A 74 -0.12 -16.87 -22.52
N VAL A 75 -0.63 -17.96 -21.96
CA VAL A 75 -1.01 -19.16 -22.71
C VAL A 75 -2.51 -19.12 -22.98
N ASP A 76 -2.86 -18.86 -24.24
CA ASP A 76 -4.22 -18.72 -24.78
C ASP A 76 -4.78 -20.01 -25.42
N VAL A 77 -3.89 -20.93 -25.85
CA VAL A 77 -4.25 -22.16 -26.57
C VAL A 77 -5.25 -23.02 -25.77
N PRO A 78 -6.51 -23.20 -26.23
CA PRO A 78 -7.58 -23.82 -25.43
C PRO A 78 -7.27 -25.22 -24.91
N LYS A 79 -6.57 -26.05 -25.71
CA LYS A 79 -6.17 -27.40 -25.30
C LYS A 79 -5.14 -27.39 -24.14
N LYS A 80 -4.27 -26.36 -24.08
CA LYS A 80 -3.33 -26.18 -22.95
C LYS A 80 -4.07 -25.70 -21.70
N ILE A 81 -4.96 -24.71 -21.84
CA ILE A 81 -5.81 -24.19 -20.76
C ILE A 81 -6.62 -25.32 -20.11
N ALA A 82 -7.37 -26.09 -20.90
CA ALA A 82 -8.22 -27.16 -20.39
C ALA A 82 -7.43 -28.24 -19.62
N VAL A 83 -6.28 -28.70 -20.16
CA VAL A 83 -5.43 -29.68 -19.48
C VAL A 83 -4.78 -29.10 -18.22
N HIS A 84 -4.39 -27.83 -18.23
CA HIS A 84 -3.83 -27.15 -17.05
C HIS A 84 -4.87 -27.01 -15.93
N TYR A 85 -6.11 -26.62 -16.26
CA TYR A 85 -7.19 -26.48 -15.29
C TYR A 85 -7.66 -27.83 -14.71
N LEU A 86 -7.81 -28.85 -15.56
CA LEU A 86 -8.15 -30.22 -15.15
C LEU A 86 -7.12 -30.83 -14.19
N LYS A 87 -5.83 -30.56 -14.39
CA LYS A 87 -4.74 -31.06 -13.53
C LYS A 87 -4.51 -30.26 -12.25
N SER A 88 -5.11 -29.07 -12.11
CA SER A 88 -4.88 -28.18 -10.97
C SER A 88 -6.08 -28.11 -10.03
N TYR A 89 -7.05 -27.23 -10.31
CA TYR A 89 -8.11 -26.89 -9.34
C TYR A 89 -9.49 -27.44 -9.70
N PHE A 90 -9.70 -28.00 -10.90
CA PHE A 90 -11.03 -28.43 -11.37
C PHE A 90 -11.77 -29.37 -10.40
N LEU A 91 -11.09 -30.37 -9.82
CA LEU A 91 -11.71 -31.31 -8.88
C LEU A 91 -12.19 -30.63 -7.58
N ILE A 92 -11.46 -29.61 -7.13
CA ILE A 92 -11.80 -28.82 -5.94
C ILE A 92 -13.03 -27.95 -6.25
N ASP A 93 -13.05 -27.30 -7.42
CA ASP A 93 -14.17 -26.45 -7.83
C ASP A 93 -15.46 -27.24 -8.05
N LEU A 94 -15.35 -28.40 -8.71
CA LEU A 94 -16.47 -29.32 -8.91
C LEU A 94 -17.08 -29.73 -7.56
N PHE A 95 -16.25 -30.17 -6.60
CA PHE A 95 -16.72 -30.52 -5.26
C PHE A 95 -17.34 -29.34 -4.49
N VAL A 96 -16.77 -28.13 -4.66
CA VAL A 96 -17.30 -26.88 -4.11
C VAL A 96 -18.71 -26.60 -4.62
N VAL A 97 -18.99 -26.82 -5.90
CA VAL A 97 -20.26 -26.48 -6.57
C VAL A 97 -21.39 -27.49 -6.32
N LEU A 98 -21.10 -28.73 -5.91
CA LEU A 98 -22.15 -29.73 -5.69
C LEU A 98 -23.20 -29.26 -4.65
N PRO A 99 -24.51 -29.32 -4.93
CA PRO A 99 -25.56 -28.82 -4.03
C PRO A 99 -25.90 -29.81 -2.90
N LEU A 100 -24.88 -30.42 -2.28
CA LEU A 100 -25.05 -31.50 -1.29
C LEU A 100 -25.84 -31.04 -0.04
N PRO A 101 -25.61 -29.85 0.56
CA PRO A 101 -26.44 -29.35 1.65
C PRO A 101 -27.89 -29.13 1.23
N GLN A 102 -28.15 -28.63 0.03
CA GLN A 102 -29.51 -28.41 -0.48
C GLN A 102 -30.26 -29.73 -0.63
N ILE A 103 -29.64 -30.77 -1.20
CA ILE A 103 -30.21 -32.13 -1.28
C ILE A 103 -30.46 -32.70 0.13
N MET A 104 -29.50 -32.55 1.04
CA MET A 104 -29.64 -33.01 2.43
C MET A 104 -30.77 -32.30 3.17
N ILE A 105 -30.96 -30.99 2.96
CA ILE A 105 -32.00 -30.17 3.60
C ILE A 105 -33.39 -30.44 3.01
N LEU A 106 -33.52 -30.50 1.68
CA LEU A 106 -34.81 -30.63 0.99
C LEU A 106 -35.31 -32.07 0.88
N SER A 107 -34.43 -33.07 0.81
CA SER A 107 -34.82 -34.46 0.53
C SER A 107 -34.49 -35.46 1.63
N VAL A 108 -33.39 -35.28 2.37
CA VAL A 108 -32.97 -36.26 3.40
C VAL A 108 -33.54 -35.89 4.77
N LEU A 109 -33.33 -34.66 5.23
CA LEU A 109 -33.74 -34.20 6.55
C LEU A 109 -35.25 -34.34 6.82
N PRO A 110 -36.18 -33.95 5.91
CA PRO A 110 -37.62 -34.05 6.17
C PRO A 110 -38.09 -35.49 6.38
N ARG A 111 -37.45 -36.46 5.69
CA ARG A 111 -37.76 -37.89 5.78
C ARG A 111 -37.24 -38.58 7.05
N HIS A 112 -36.38 -37.90 7.83
CA HIS A 112 -35.75 -38.48 9.02
C HIS A 112 -36.11 -37.76 10.33
N LEU A 113 -36.76 -36.59 10.29
CA LEU A 113 -37.23 -35.90 11.49
C LEU A 113 -38.31 -36.71 12.21
N GLY A 114 -38.25 -36.73 13.55
CA GLY A 114 -39.12 -37.56 14.38
C GLY A 114 -38.74 -39.05 14.42
N LEU A 115 -37.79 -39.50 13.60
CA LEU A 115 -37.28 -40.88 13.63
C LEU A 115 -35.96 -40.96 14.39
N SER A 116 -35.58 -42.17 14.84
CA SER A 116 -34.26 -42.44 15.47
C SER A 116 -33.07 -41.96 14.63
N GLY A 117 -33.20 -42.00 13.29
CA GLY A 117 -32.20 -41.50 12.35
C GLY A 117 -32.04 -39.97 12.29
N ALA A 118 -32.92 -39.17 12.91
CA ALA A 118 -32.88 -37.71 12.85
C ALA A 118 -31.52 -37.12 13.26
N ASN A 119 -30.93 -37.64 14.35
CA ASN A 119 -29.64 -37.16 14.85
C ASN A 119 -28.49 -37.47 13.88
N TYR A 120 -28.53 -38.63 13.21
CA TYR A 120 -27.56 -39.01 12.19
C TYR A 120 -27.68 -38.09 10.96
N ALA A 121 -28.90 -37.89 10.44
CA ALA A 121 -29.15 -36.98 9.31
C ALA A 121 -28.71 -35.53 9.62
N LYS A 122 -29.02 -35.00 10.81
CA LYS A 122 -28.58 -33.68 11.27
C LYS A 122 -27.06 -33.57 11.38
N ASN A 123 -26.36 -34.60 11.86
CA ASN A 123 -24.90 -34.59 11.97
C ASN A 123 -24.19 -34.78 10.62
N LEU A 124 -24.73 -35.61 9.72
CA LEU A 124 -24.24 -35.77 8.35
C LEU A 124 -24.37 -34.45 7.57
N LEU A 125 -25.51 -33.76 7.67
CA LEU A 125 -25.71 -32.43 7.07
C LEU A 125 -24.67 -31.42 7.56
N ARG A 126 -24.41 -31.37 8.88
CA ARG A 126 -23.38 -30.50 9.47
C ARG A 126 -21.98 -30.81 8.93
N ALA A 127 -21.61 -32.10 8.84
CA ALA A 127 -20.33 -32.53 8.28
C ALA A 127 -20.20 -32.13 6.79
N VAL A 128 -21.22 -32.36 5.98
CA VAL A 128 -21.23 -31.97 4.55
C VAL A 128 -21.07 -30.45 4.39
N ILE A 129 -21.76 -29.64 5.20
CA ILE A 129 -21.60 -28.17 5.19
C ILE A 129 -20.17 -27.77 5.53
N LEU A 130 -19.58 -28.31 6.60
CA LEU A 130 -18.22 -27.97 7.04
C LEU A 130 -17.15 -28.37 6.02
N VAL A 131 -17.25 -29.59 5.47
CA VAL A 131 -16.30 -30.11 4.46
C VAL A 131 -16.39 -29.34 3.14
N GLN A 132 -17.58 -28.87 2.74
CA GLN A 132 -17.69 -27.94 1.59
C GLN A 132 -17.25 -26.51 1.91
N TYR A 133 -17.37 -26.06 3.15
CA TYR A 133 -17.03 -24.69 3.52
C TYR A 133 -15.52 -24.43 3.49
N ILE A 134 -14.69 -25.39 3.91
CA ILE A 134 -13.23 -25.22 3.95
C ILE A 134 -12.62 -24.92 2.55
N PRO A 135 -12.94 -25.66 1.46
CA PRO A 135 -12.46 -25.32 0.12
C PRO A 135 -13.07 -24.03 -0.45
N ARG A 136 -14.33 -23.71 -0.15
CA ARG A 136 -14.96 -22.42 -0.51
C ARG A 136 -14.23 -21.25 0.14
N LEU A 137 -13.90 -21.36 1.42
CA LEU A 137 -13.11 -20.38 2.15
C LEU A 137 -11.72 -20.27 1.52
N PHE A 138 -10.99 -21.37 1.30
CA PHE A 138 -9.66 -21.35 0.66
C PHE A 138 -9.69 -20.67 -0.73
N ARG A 139 -10.73 -20.89 -1.54
CA ARG A 139 -10.95 -20.16 -2.81
C ARG A 139 -11.06 -18.65 -2.61
N ILE A 140 -11.89 -18.21 -1.65
CA ILE A 140 -12.06 -16.79 -1.30
C ILE A 140 -10.76 -16.19 -0.75
N LEU A 141 -10.02 -16.93 0.08
CA LEU A 141 -8.72 -16.48 0.62
C LEU A 141 -7.67 -16.26 -0.47
N ASN A 142 -7.61 -17.13 -1.48
CA ASN A 142 -6.67 -16.94 -2.59
C ASN A 142 -7.03 -15.73 -3.48
N LEU A 143 -8.33 -15.44 -3.63
CA LEU A 143 -8.81 -14.22 -4.30
C LEU A 143 -8.46 -12.96 -3.48
N LEU A 144 -8.74 -12.97 -2.17
CA LEU A 144 -8.46 -11.84 -1.28
C LEU A 144 -6.96 -11.56 -1.09
N ASN A 145 -6.12 -12.60 -1.03
CA ASN A 145 -4.67 -12.48 -0.91
C ASN A 145 -4.00 -11.91 -2.18
N GLY A 146 -4.77 -11.60 -3.23
CA GLY A 146 -4.31 -10.76 -4.34
C GLY A 146 -3.16 -11.33 -5.17
N ARG A 147 -2.90 -12.64 -5.09
CA ARG A 147 -1.85 -13.34 -5.85
C ARG A 147 -2.28 -13.55 -7.31
N SER A 148 -2.43 -12.45 -8.04
CA SER A 148 -2.46 -12.49 -9.50
C SER A 148 -1.12 -13.02 -10.03
N PRO A 149 -1.09 -13.75 -11.15
CA PRO A 149 0.14 -13.99 -11.90
C PRO A 149 0.90 -12.72 -12.29
N THR A 150 0.23 -11.56 -12.31
CA THR A 150 0.78 -10.25 -12.68
C THR A 150 1.22 -9.38 -11.48
N GLY A 151 1.19 -9.90 -10.25
CA GLY A 151 1.64 -9.20 -9.03
C GLY A 151 0.57 -9.10 -7.94
N PHE A 152 0.88 -8.38 -6.86
CA PHE A 152 -0.08 -8.12 -5.79
C PHE A 152 -1.09 -7.07 -6.23
N ILE A 153 -2.36 -7.47 -6.41
CA ILE A 153 -3.47 -6.59 -6.85
C ILE A 153 -3.64 -5.37 -5.93
N PHE A 154 -3.24 -5.47 -4.67
CA PHE A 154 -3.33 -4.43 -3.65
C PHE A 154 -1.96 -4.00 -3.13
N GLU A 155 -1.18 -3.34 -3.98
CA GLU A 155 0.09 -2.70 -3.61
C GLU A 155 -0.08 -1.58 -2.55
N SER A 156 -1.30 -1.03 -2.41
CA SER A 156 -1.62 -0.04 -1.38
C SER A 156 -1.79 -0.67 0.00
N ALA A 157 -0.95 -0.27 0.95
CA ALA A 157 -1.04 -0.69 2.36
C ALA A 157 -2.41 -0.44 3.03
N ARG A 158 -3.22 0.50 2.50
CA ARG A 158 -4.62 0.73 2.93
C ARG A 158 -5.51 -0.50 2.67
N ALA A 159 -5.39 -1.09 1.48
CA ALA A 159 -6.20 -2.23 1.09
C ALA A 159 -5.79 -3.49 1.86
N ASN A 160 -4.49 -3.71 2.08
CA ASN A 160 -4.02 -4.83 2.91
C ASN A 160 -4.50 -4.72 4.37
N PHE A 161 -4.56 -3.50 4.93
CA PHE A 161 -5.18 -3.27 6.25
C PHE A 161 -6.69 -3.62 6.25
N ILE A 162 -7.44 -3.16 5.25
CA ILE A 162 -8.89 -3.46 5.12
C ILE A 162 -9.14 -4.96 4.95
N ILE A 163 -8.36 -5.65 4.10
CA ILE A 163 -8.47 -7.10 3.88
C ILE A 163 -8.16 -7.86 5.18
N ASN A 164 -7.13 -7.45 5.93
CA ASN A 164 -6.83 -8.05 7.23
C ASN A 164 -7.95 -7.83 8.26
N LEU A 165 -8.60 -6.66 8.26
CA LEU A 165 -9.75 -6.38 9.13
C LEU A 165 -10.98 -7.20 8.75
N LEU A 166 -11.28 -7.32 7.45
CA LEU A 166 -12.36 -8.19 6.95
C LEU A 166 -12.09 -9.66 7.27
N MET A 167 -10.84 -10.11 7.16
CA MET A 167 -10.41 -11.45 7.58
C MET A 167 -10.62 -11.72 9.07
N PHE A 168 -10.35 -10.72 9.91
CA PHE A 168 -10.58 -10.79 11.35
C PHE A 168 -12.08 -10.92 11.69
N MET A 169 -12.93 -10.12 11.03
CA MET A 169 -14.40 -10.16 11.17
C MET A 169 -15.02 -11.44 10.59
N LEU A 170 -14.45 -11.99 9.51
CA LEU A 170 -14.88 -13.28 8.95
C LEU A 170 -14.53 -14.43 9.89
N ALA A 171 -13.35 -14.39 10.51
CA ALA A 171 -12.96 -15.40 11.48
C ALA A 171 -13.83 -15.35 12.75
N SER A 172 -14.16 -14.15 13.27
CA SER A 172 -15.04 -14.02 14.45
C SER A 172 -16.45 -14.53 14.16
N HIS A 173 -16.98 -14.23 12.97
CA HIS A 173 -18.23 -14.80 12.46
C HIS A 173 -18.22 -16.32 12.44
N VAL A 174 -17.15 -16.94 11.91
CA VAL A 174 -17.02 -18.41 11.85
C VAL A 174 -16.94 -19.02 13.24
N VAL A 175 -16.09 -18.50 14.13
CA VAL A 175 -15.95 -19.01 15.50
C VAL A 175 -17.24 -18.87 16.30
N GLY A 176 -17.92 -17.72 16.21
CA GLY A 176 -19.22 -17.49 16.83
C GLY A 176 -20.32 -18.42 16.32
N SER A 177 -20.35 -18.67 15.01
CA SER A 177 -21.30 -19.58 14.36
C SER A 177 -21.07 -21.05 14.75
N CYS A 178 -19.80 -21.46 14.86
CA CYS A 178 -19.44 -22.78 15.38
C CYS A 178 -19.82 -22.92 16.85
N TRP A 179 -19.59 -21.89 17.68
CA TRP A 179 -19.99 -21.88 19.08
C TRP A 179 -21.51 -22.04 19.28
N TYR A 180 -22.34 -21.30 18.53
CA TYR A 180 -23.80 -21.47 18.58
C TYR A 180 -24.23 -22.87 18.12
N LEU A 181 -23.65 -23.38 17.03
CA LEU A 181 -23.92 -24.74 16.53
C LEU A 181 -23.58 -25.82 17.57
N PHE A 182 -22.41 -25.72 18.19
CA PHE A 182 -21.94 -26.69 19.17
C PHE A 182 -22.71 -26.58 20.49
N GLY A 183 -23.10 -25.37 20.91
CA GLY A 183 -24.03 -25.18 22.04
C GLY A 183 -25.37 -25.87 21.79
N LEU A 184 -25.97 -25.68 20.62
CA LEU A 184 -27.20 -26.38 20.23
C LEU A 184 -26.99 -27.91 20.13
N GLN A 185 -25.82 -28.39 19.70
CA GLN A 185 -25.50 -29.83 19.76
C GLN A 185 -25.44 -30.36 21.19
N ARG A 186 -24.89 -29.58 22.14
CA ARG A 186 -24.85 -29.93 23.56
C ARG A 186 -26.24 -29.94 24.19
N VAL A 187 -27.14 -29.02 23.82
CA VAL A 187 -28.56 -29.05 24.23
C VAL A 187 -29.27 -30.29 23.68
N ASN A 188 -29.11 -30.60 22.38
CA ASN A 188 -29.62 -31.83 21.76
C ASN A 188 -29.06 -33.11 22.44
N GLN A 189 -27.80 -33.08 22.88
CA GLN A 189 -27.21 -34.17 23.64
C GLN A 189 -27.87 -34.30 25.02
N CYS A 190 -27.98 -33.21 25.78
CA CYS A 190 -28.62 -33.21 27.10
C CYS A 190 -30.05 -33.75 27.04
N LEU A 191 -30.87 -33.28 26.08
CA LEU A 191 -32.24 -33.76 25.89
C LEU A 191 -32.29 -35.26 25.57
N ARG A 192 -31.32 -35.79 24.82
CA ARG A 192 -31.25 -37.24 24.51
C ARG A 192 -30.72 -38.06 25.70
N ASP A 193 -29.79 -37.51 26.47
CA ASP A 193 -29.30 -38.12 27.71
C ASP A 193 -30.41 -38.17 28.77
N ALA A 194 -31.22 -37.12 28.91
CA ALA A 194 -32.43 -37.07 29.75
C ALA A 194 -33.49 -38.08 29.28
N CYS A 195 -33.80 -38.11 27.98
CA CYS A 195 -34.70 -39.09 27.38
C CYS A 195 -34.26 -40.54 27.65
N SER A 196 -32.97 -40.86 27.51
CA SER A 196 -32.44 -42.21 27.79
C SER A 196 -32.47 -42.63 29.27
N LYS A 197 -32.49 -41.67 30.21
CA LYS A 197 -32.68 -41.91 31.65
C LYS A 197 -34.17 -42.01 32.03
N SER A 198 -35.04 -41.40 31.23
CA SER A 198 -36.48 -41.40 31.46
C SER A 198 -37.14 -42.72 31.03
N ASN A 199 -38.20 -43.12 31.72
CA ASN A 199 -39.06 -44.25 31.30
C ASN A 199 -40.06 -43.86 30.18
N ILE A 200 -39.86 -42.74 29.48
CA ILE A 200 -40.83 -42.17 28.53
C ILE A 200 -40.63 -42.81 27.14
N LYS A 201 -41.41 -43.86 26.85
CA LYS A 201 -41.42 -44.49 25.51
C LYS A 201 -41.79 -43.45 24.43
N GLY A 202 -40.94 -43.32 23.41
CA GLY A 202 -41.12 -42.36 22.32
C GLY A 202 -40.50 -40.96 22.54
N CYS A 203 -39.79 -40.70 23.65
CA CYS A 203 -39.19 -39.37 23.89
C CYS A 203 -38.23 -38.90 22.78
N ILE A 204 -37.58 -39.82 22.06
CA ILE A 204 -36.69 -39.51 20.91
C ILE A 204 -37.45 -38.78 19.78
N GLU A 205 -38.72 -39.09 19.58
CA GLU A 205 -39.53 -38.63 18.44
C GLU A 205 -39.99 -37.17 18.66
N VAL A 206 -40.31 -36.82 19.91
CA VAL A 206 -40.75 -35.47 20.30
C VAL A 206 -39.61 -34.46 20.45
N ILE A 207 -38.37 -34.89 20.69
CA ILE A 207 -37.18 -34.01 20.83
C ILE A 207 -36.93 -33.14 19.58
N ASP A 208 -37.33 -33.58 18.39
CA ASP A 208 -37.07 -32.86 17.14
C ASP A 208 -38.26 -32.02 16.64
N CYS A 209 -39.26 -31.77 17.50
CA CYS A 209 -40.54 -31.02 17.29
C CYS A 209 -41.43 -31.45 16.10
N GLY A 210 -40.93 -32.24 15.15
CA GLY A 210 -41.62 -32.62 13.92
C GLY A 210 -41.62 -31.53 12.83
N HIS A 211 -42.15 -31.89 11.66
CA HIS A 211 -42.50 -30.95 10.59
C HIS A 211 -44.03 -30.89 10.51
N GLY A 212 -44.62 -29.71 10.76
CA GLY A 212 -46.05 -29.40 10.56
C GLY A 212 -47.06 -30.47 11.00
N ARG A 213 -47.38 -30.54 12.32
CA ARG A 213 -48.28 -31.53 12.95
C ARG A 213 -49.44 -31.97 12.05
N ASN A 214 -49.34 -33.16 11.46
CA ASN A 214 -50.44 -33.84 10.80
C ASN A 214 -50.36 -35.36 11.05
N GLN A 215 -51.51 -35.96 11.38
CA GLN A 215 -51.78 -37.41 11.39
C GLN A 215 -51.01 -38.31 12.41
N SER A 216 -51.19 -38.08 13.72
CA SER A 216 -51.19 -39.16 14.75
C SER A 216 -51.74 -38.68 16.10
N TYR A 217 -53.04 -38.40 16.15
CA TYR A 217 -53.62 -37.38 17.03
C TYR A 217 -53.88 -37.72 18.52
N GLN A 218 -53.33 -38.83 19.08
CA GLN A 218 -53.60 -39.22 20.49
C GLN A 218 -52.41 -39.82 21.26
N SER A 219 -51.57 -40.65 20.65
CA SER A 219 -50.40 -41.25 21.32
C SER A 219 -49.30 -40.22 21.57
N ALA A 220 -48.93 -39.48 20.52
CA ALA A 220 -47.93 -38.43 20.58
C ALA A 220 -48.27 -37.36 21.63
N ASP A 221 -49.54 -36.97 21.75
CA ASP A 221 -49.98 -35.90 22.66
C ASP A 221 -49.81 -36.25 24.15
N ARG A 222 -49.91 -37.54 24.52
CA ARG A 222 -49.56 -38.02 25.87
C ARG A 222 -48.05 -38.07 26.10
N THR A 223 -47.29 -38.65 25.17
CA THR A 223 -45.81 -38.73 25.28
C THR A 223 -45.19 -37.34 25.34
N SER A 224 -45.68 -36.40 24.52
CA SER A 224 -45.21 -35.02 24.50
C SER A 224 -45.55 -34.28 25.79
N ALA A 225 -46.75 -34.50 26.38
CA ALA A 225 -47.13 -33.93 27.68
C ALA A 225 -46.38 -34.55 28.89
N MET A 226 -45.90 -35.78 28.78
CA MET A 226 -44.96 -36.36 29.76
C MET A 226 -43.53 -35.82 29.57
N TRP A 227 -43.18 -35.42 28.34
CA TRP A 227 -41.86 -34.85 28.00
C TRP A 227 -41.72 -33.36 28.34
N SER A 228 -42.80 -32.57 28.20
CA SER A 228 -42.85 -31.17 28.66
C SER A 228 -42.56 -31.05 30.16
N ASN A 229 -43.16 -31.94 30.95
CA ASN A 229 -43.15 -31.89 32.40
C ASN A 229 -41.97 -32.66 33.03
N ASN A 230 -41.01 -33.12 32.23
CA ASN A 230 -39.86 -33.87 32.71
C ASN A 230 -38.77 -32.95 33.28
N SER A 231 -38.39 -33.14 34.55
CA SER A 231 -37.39 -32.33 35.27
C SER A 231 -36.06 -32.24 34.54
N ASP A 232 -35.58 -33.36 34.00
CA ASP A 232 -34.25 -33.47 33.41
C ASP A 232 -34.21 -32.78 32.04
N ALA A 233 -35.32 -32.85 31.29
CA ALA A 233 -35.50 -32.12 30.03
C ALA A 233 -35.59 -30.60 30.23
N ILE A 234 -36.26 -30.14 31.29
CA ILE A 234 -36.30 -28.71 31.68
C ILE A 234 -34.90 -28.25 32.12
N ALA A 235 -34.19 -29.04 32.93
CA ALA A 235 -32.82 -28.78 33.37
C ALA A 235 -31.78 -28.79 32.24
N CYS A 236 -32.14 -29.25 31.04
CA CYS A 236 -31.31 -29.06 29.84
C CYS A 236 -31.45 -27.67 29.21
N LEU A 237 -32.55 -26.96 29.45
CA LEU A 237 -32.82 -25.62 28.90
C LEU A 237 -32.52 -24.49 29.89
N ASP A 238 -32.55 -24.76 31.19
CA ASP A 238 -32.09 -23.84 32.23
C ASP A 238 -30.61 -24.08 32.59
N PRO A 239 -29.68 -23.17 32.21
CA PRO A 239 -28.25 -23.30 32.53
C PRO A 239 -27.90 -23.03 34.00
N SER A 240 -28.85 -22.57 34.83
CA SER A 240 -28.64 -22.33 36.27
C SER A 240 -28.82 -23.59 37.12
N VAL A 241 -29.55 -24.60 36.60
CA VAL A 241 -29.74 -25.90 37.27
C VAL A 241 -28.50 -26.77 37.07
N ASN A 242 -27.97 -27.32 38.16
CA ASN A 242 -26.74 -28.14 38.19
C ASN A 242 -26.91 -29.56 37.58
N GLY A 243 -27.44 -29.67 36.36
CA GLY A 243 -27.66 -30.92 35.64
C GLY A 243 -26.53 -31.26 34.64
N PHE A 244 -26.27 -30.38 33.66
CA PHE A 244 -25.42 -30.69 32.51
C PHE A 244 -24.23 -29.73 32.36
N ARG A 245 -23.02 -30.27 32.17
CA ARG A 245 -21.79 -29.47 32.05
C ARG A 245 -21.65 -28.89 30.64
N TYR A 246 -22.16 -27.67 30.46
CA TYR A 246 -22.11 -26.91 29.20
C TYR A 246 -20.77 -26.19 28.94
N GLY A 247 -19.98 -25.88 29.97
CA GLY A 247 -18.66 -25.23 29.82
C GLY A 247 -18.74 -23.91 29.04
N ILE A 248 -17.97 -23.77 27.94
CA ILE A 248 -17.97 -22.54 27.11
C ILE A 248 -19.33 -22.26 26.45
N TYR A 249 -20.24 -23.24 26.43
CA TYR A 249 -21.57 -23.11 25.83
C TYR A 249 -22.67 -22.71 26.82
N VAL A 250 -22.37 -22.46 28.11
CA VAL A 250 -23.37 -22.05 29.13
C VAL A 250 -24.20 -20.86 28.66
N THR A 251 -23.57 -19.83 28.09
CA THR A 251 -24.24 -18.64 27.55
C THR A 251 -24.88 -18.85 26.18
N ALA A 252 -24.62 -19.97 25.51
CA ALA A 252 -25.32 -20.35 24.27
C ALA A 252 -26.70 -20.95 24.56
N VAL A 253 -26.89 -21.65 25.69
CA VAL A 253 -28.15 -22.30 26.06
C VAL A 253 -29.36 -21.35 25.99
N PRO A 254 -29.39 -20.18 26.67
CA PRO A 254 -30.53 -19.25 26.57
C PRO A 254 -30.67 -18.65 25.17
N LEU A 255 -29.56 -18.51 24.46
CA LEU A 255 -29.57 -18.05 23.07
C LEU A 255 -30.17 -19.08 22.12
N THR A 256 -30.35 -20.36 22.49
CA THR A 256 -30.99 -21.36 21.61
C THR A 256 -32.51 -21.17 21.50
N PHE A 257 -33.20 -20.76 22.57
CA PHE A 257 -34.66 -20.62 22.60
C PHE A 257 -35.19 -19.23 22.19
N GLU A 258 -34.36 -18.18 22.36
CA GLU A 258 -34.64 -16.82 21.89
C GLU A 258 -35.22 -16.79 20.46
N THR A 259 -36.33 -16.08 20.24
CA THR A 259 -37.01 -16.06 18.94
C THR A 259 -36.50 -14.98 17.99
N ASN A 260 -35.88 -13.90 18.49
CA ASN A 260 -35.31 -12.86 17.64
C ASN A 260 -33.97 -13.29 17.02
N MET A 261 -33.96 -13.51 15.70
CA MET A 261 -32.78 -13.87 14.91
C MET A 261 -31.63 -12.84 15.01
N VAL A 262 -31.94 -11.54 15.04
CA VAL A 262 -30.91 -10.49 15.09
C VAL A 262 -30.12 -10.59 16.38
N LYS A 263 -30.78 -10.85 17.52
CA LYS A 263 -30.09 -11.14 18.79
C LYS A 263 -29.20 -12.37 18.66
N LYS A 264 -29.73 -13.49 18.13
CA LYS A 264 -28.96 -14.74 17.92
C LYS A 264 -27.69 -14.51 17.12
N TYR A 265 -27.78 -13.80 16.00
CA TYR A 265 -26.65 -13.47 15.15
C TYR A 265 -25.65 -12.55 15.86
N VAL A 266 -26.11 -11.41 16.41
CA VAL A 266 -25.26 -10.39 17.02
C VAL A 266 -24.53 -10.94 18.26
N TYR A 267 -25.20 -11.68 19.15
CA TYR A 267 -24.55 -12.27 20.32
C TYR A 267 -23.54 -13.36 19.95
N SER A 268 -23.85 -14.19 18.93
CA SER A 268 -22.90 -15.22 18.46
C SER A 268 -21.66 -14.58 17.82
N HIS A 269 -21.84 -13.57 16.97
CA HIS A 269 -20.73 -12.83 16.37
C HIS A 269 -19.91 -12.08 17.43
N PHE A 270 -20.56 -11.43 18.41
CA PHE A 270 -19.92 -10.78 19.54
C PHE A 270 -19.04 -11.75 20.35
N TRP A 271 -19.56 -12.94 20.68
CA TRP A 271 -18.78 -13.97 21.37
C TRP A 271 -17.54 -14.38 20.57
N GLY A 272 -17.71 -14.66 19.27
CA GLY A 272 -16.58 -15.00 18.40
C GLY A 272 -15.55 -13.88 18.28
N LEU A 273 -15.99 -12.61 18.29
CA LEU A 273 -15.12 -11.43 18.23
C LEU A 273 -14.38 -11.21 19.55
N GLN A 274 -15.05 -11.37 20.69
CA GLN A 274 -14.45 -11.33 22.03
C GLN A 274 -13.32 -12.37 22.17
N GLN A 275 -13.55 -13.58 21.65
CA GLN A 275 -12.55 -14.65 21.72
C GLN A 275 -11.36 -14.44 20.79
N ILE A 276 -11.57 -14.11 19.51
CA ILE A 276 -10.47 -13.87 18.57
C ILE A 276 -9.67 -12.61 18.91
N SER A 277 -10.28 -11.62 19.57
CA SER A 277 -9.58 -10.41 20.00
C SER A 277 -8.62 -10.62 21.17
N THR A 278 -8.63 -11.78 21.84
CA THR A 278 -7.75 -12.19 22.97
C THR A 278 -7.77 -11.31 24.23
N LEU A 279 -8.36 -10.11 24.17
CA LEU A 279 -8.34 -9.08 25.22
C LEU A 279 -9.35 -9.30 26.37
N ALA A 280 -10.37 -10.15 26.18
CA ALA A 280 -11.49 -10.27 27.13
C ALA A 280 -12.12 -11.69 27.20
N GLY A 281 -11.50 -12.70 26.59
CA GLY A 281 -12.13 -14.00 26.31
C GLY A 281 -11.72 -15.14 27.23
N GLY A 282 -12.14 -15.13 28.51
CA GLY A 282 -11.85 -16.20 29.47
C GLY A 282 -12.58 -17.52 29.15
N LEU A 283 -11.93 -18.44 28.45
CA LEU A 283 -12.49 -19.76 28.14
C LEU A 283 -12.37 -20.73 29.33
N THR A 284 -13.51 -21.18 29.85
CA THR A 284 -13.62 -22.19 30.91
C THR A 284 -14.27 -23.48 30.37
N PRO A 285 -13.53 -24.30 29.59
CA PRO A 285 -14.11 -25.49 28.98
C PRO A 285 -14.44 -26.58 29.99
N SER A 286 -15.47 -27.37 29.68
CA SER A 286 -15.73 -28.62 30.38
C SER A 286 -14.69 -29.69 30.04
N TYR A 287 -14.70 -30.82 30.76
CA TYR A 287 -13.85 -31.99 30.47
C TYR A 287 -14.20 -32.72 29.15
N PHE A 288 -15.07 -32.16 28.30
CA PHE A 288 -15.41 -32.72 26.99
C PHE A 288 -14.29 -32.46 25.98
N VAL A 289 -13.58 -33.51 25.54
CA VAL A 289 -12.36 -33.41 24.72
C VAL A 289 -12.53 -32.51 23.48
N TRP A 290 -13.65 -32.61 22.76
CA TRP A 290 -13.89 -31.80 21.55
C TRP A 290 -14.08 -30.31 21.85
N GLU A 291 -14.59 -29.95 23.03
CA GLU A 291 -14.68 -28.56 23.49
C GLU A 291 -13.30 -27.99 23.84
N VAL A 292 -12.45 -28.79 24.50
CA VAL A 292 -11.06 -28.41 24.79
C VAL A 292 -10.25 -28.24 23.50
N VAL A 293 -10.38 -29.15 22.52
CA VAL A 293 -9.74 -29.03 21.21
C VAL A 293 -10.22 -27.78 20.46
N PHE A 294 -11.52 -27.46 20.50
CA PHE A 294 -12.07 -26.25 19.90
C PHE A 294 -11.55 -24.98 20.60
N ALA A 295 -11.47 -24.96 21.94
CA ALA A 295 -10.90 -23.86 22.72
C ALA A 295 -9.42 -23.61 22.40
N ILE A 296 -8.60 -24.67 22.33
CA ILE A 296 -7.19 -24.59 21.90
C ILE A 296 -7.10 -24.01 20.47
N SER A 297 -7.97 -24.46 19.56
CA SER A 297 -8.01 -23.98 18.18
C SER A 297 -8.36 -22.48 18.09
N ILE A 298 -9.31 -22.01 18.92
CA ILE A 298 -9.67 -20.59 19.03
C ILE A 298 -8.48 -19.76 19.52
N ILE A 299 -7.78 -20.22 20.57
CA ILE A 299 -6.62 -19.52 21.13
C ILE A 299 -5.50 -19.39 20.09
N GLY A 300 -5.16 -20.48 19.40
CA GLY A 300 -4.14 -20.46 18.33
C GLY A 300 -4.51 -19.55 17.16
N LEU A 301 -5.78 -19.60 16.71
CA LEU A 301 -6.28 -18.74 15.64
C LEU A 301 -6.31 -17.26 16.03
N GLY A 302 -6.76 -16.94 17.25
CA GLY A 302 -6.80 -15.58 17.78
C GLY A 302 -5.41 -14.95 17.86
N LEU A 303 -4.44 -15.65 18.45
CA LEU A 303 -3.05 -15.21 18.53
C LEU A 303 -2.44 -14.96 17.14
N LEU A 304 -2.67 -15.86 16.17
CA LEU A 304 -2.19 -15.71 14.80
C LEU A 304 -2.80 -14.48 14.10
N LEU A 305 -4.12 -14.32 14.15
CA LEU A 305 -4.81 -13.20 13.49
C LEU A 305 -4.48 -11.85 14.15
N PHE A 306 -4.31 -11.82 15.48
CA PHE A 306 -3.92 -10.62 16.21
C PHE A 306 -2.47 -10.20 15.92
N ALA A 307 -1.54 -11.16 15.82
CA ALA A 307 -0.17 -10.89 15.39
C ALA A 307 -0.11 -10.33 13.95
N LEU A 308 -0.88 -10.91 13.02
CA LEU A 308 -1.01 -10.41 11.64
C LEU A 308 -1.62 -9.00 11.60
N LEU A 309 -2.64 -8.72 12.44
CA LEU A 309 -3.25 -7.40 12.55
C LEU A 309 -2.23 -6.35 13.04
N ILE A 310 -1.45 -6.64 14.08
CA ILE A 310 -0.40 -5.73 14.58
C ILE A 310 0.67 -5.48 13.52
N GLY A 311 1.19 -6.53 12.87
CA GLY A 311 2.20 -6.39 11.82
C GLY A 311 1.71 -5.56 10.64
N ASN A 312 0.48 -5.78 10.18
CA ASN A 312 -0.11 -5.03 9.07
C ASN A 312 -0.45 -3.58 9.45
N ILE A 313 -0.87 -3.31 10.70
CA ILE A 313 -1.01 -1.93 11.22
C ILE A 313 0.36 -1.22 11.24
N GLN A 314 1.42 -1.87 11.71
CA GLN A 314 2.77 -1.28 11.70
C GLN A 314 3.23 -0.95 10.27
N ASN A 315 3.06 -1.88 9.32
CA ASN A 315 3.38 -1.64 7.91
C ASN A 315 2.58 -0.48 7.30
N PHE A 316 1.28 -0.39 7.61
CA PHE A 316 0.42 0.71 7.15
C PHE A 316 0.84 2.08 7.73
N LEU A 317 1.10 2.15 9.04
CA LEU A 317 1.56 3.37 9.69
C LEU A 317 2.95 3.80 9.20
N GLN A 318 3.87 2.86 8.97
CA GLN A 318 5.15 3.14 8.32
C GLN A 318 4.97 3.63 6.88
N GLY A 319 4.03 3.06 6.11
CA GLY A 319 3.69 3.50 4.76
C GLY A 319 3.21 4.96 4.71
N LEU A 320 2.25 5.33 5.56
CA LEU A 320 1.81 6.74 5.72
C LEU A 320 2.95 7.64 6.21
N GLY A 321 3.78 7.12 7.12
CA GLY A 321 4.89 7.84 7.72
C GLY A 321 6.11 7.99 6.82
N ARG A 322 6.25 7.21 5.73
CA ARG A 322 7.55 6.89 5.09
C ARG A 322 8.44 8.10 4.81
N ARG A 323 8.02 9.03 3.95
CA ARG A 323 8.80 10.25 3.66
C ARG A 323 8.94 11.10 4.94
N ARG A 324 7.97 11.19 5.85
CA ARG A 324 8.20 11.90 7.14
C ARG A 324 9.28 11.23 8.00
N LEU A 325 9.35 9.90 8.05
CA LEU A 325 10.35 9.13 8.80
C LEU A 325 11.74 9.26 8.19
N GLU A 326 11.86 9.07 6.87
CA GLU A 326 13.08 9.32 6.10
C GLU A 326 13.62 10.76 6.33
N MET A 327 12.75 11.75 6.66
CA MET A 327 13.15 13.14 6.97
C MET A 327 13.87 13.21 8.31
N LEU A 328 13.26 12.57 9.30
CA LEU A 328 13.70 12.60 10.69
C LEU A 328 15.00 11.82 10.84
N LEU A 329 15.15 10.70 10.12
CA LEU A 329 16.40 9.96 10.00
C LEU A 329 17.49 10.83 9.37
N ARG A 330 17.31 11.33 8.13
CA ARG A 330 18.30 12.18 7.46
C ARG A 330 18.67 13.44 8.28
N SER A 331 17.68 14.07 8.92
CA SER A 331 17.92 15.24 9.79
C SER A 331 18.68 14.88 11.07
N ARG A 332 18.47 13.68 11.64
CA ARG A 332 19.24 13.16 12.77
C ARG A 332 20.67 12.86 12.36
N ASP A 333 20.87 12.20 11.23
CA ASP A 333 22.19 11.80 10.73
C ASP A 333 23.06 13.03 10.42
N VAL A 334 22.49 14.06 9.79
CA VAL A 334 23.15 15.35 9.57
C VAL A 334 23.50 16.03 10.89
N GLU A 335 22.58 16.10 11.86
CA GLU A 335 22.88 16.73 13.17
C GLU A 335 23.95 15.94 13.98
N GLN A 336 23.94 14.61 13.89
CA GLN A 336 24.94 13.73 14.50
C GLN A 336 26.31 13.91 13.84
N TRP A 337 26.37 13.99 12.50
CA TRP A 337 27.59 14.33 11.75
C TRP A 337 28.14 15.70 12.14
N MET A 338 27.28 16.73 12.20
CA MET A 338 27.68 18.09 12.62
C MET A 338 28.22 18.13 14.05
N ARG A 339 27.60 17.38 14.98
CA ARG A 339 28.04 17.26 16.38
C ARG A 339 29.38 16.53 16.48
N HIS A 340 29.55 15.41 15.76
CA HIS A 340 30.79 14.64 15.74
C HIS A 340 31.96 15.46 15.17
N ARG A 341 31.72 16.24 14.11
CA ARG A 341 32.70 17.17 13.52
C ARG A 341 32.84 18.51 14.29
N ARG A 342 32.17 18.66 15.44
CA ARG A 342 32.21 19.86 16.32
C ARG A 342 32.00 21.19 15.58
N LEU A 343 31.08 21.22 14.59
CA LEU A 343 30.89 22.41 13.76
C LEU A 343 30.35 23.61 14.57
N PRO A 344 30.79 24.86 14.28
CA PRO A 344 30.29 26.04 14.97
C PRO A 344 28.82 26.31 14.65
N GLU A 345 28.08 26.86 15.61
CA GLU A 345 26.61 26.94 15.55
C GLU A 345 26.07 27.79 14.37
N ASN A 346 26.82 28.80 13.91
CA ASN A 346 26.50 29.53 12.68
C ASN A 346 26.49 28.60 11.45
N LEU A 347 27.52 27.75 11.31
CA LEU A 347 27.58 26.76 10.24
C LEU A 347 26.46 25.71 10.38
N ARG A 348 26.17 25.25 11.61
CA ARG A 348 25.06 24.32 11.87
C ARG A 348 23.71 24.90 11.46
N ARG A 349 23.41 26.16 11.79
CA ARG A 349 22.19 26.87 11.36
C ARG A 349 22.09 26.92 9.83
N ARG A 350 23.18 27.24 9.12
CA ARG A 350 23.23 27.27 7.65
C ARG A 350 23.03 25.89 7.03
N VAL A 351 23.62 24.82 7.58
CA VAL A 351 23.40 23.44 7.11
C VAL A 351 21.95 23.00 7.30
N ARG A 352 21.34 23.27 8.47
CA ARG A 352 19.91 22.99 8.71
C ARG A 352 18.99 23.73 7.73
N GLN A 353 19.32 24.98 7.39
CA GLN A 353 18.56 25.76 6.41
C GLN A 353 18.71 25.20 4.99
N ALA A 354 19.93 24.80 4.60
CA ALA A 354 20.20 24.18 3.31
C ALA A 354 19.46 22.86 3.14
N GLU A 355 19.50 21.96 4.12
CA GLU A 355 18.80 20.66 4.05
C GLU A 355 17.28 20.80 4.01
N ARG A 356 16.70 21.74 4.79
CA ARG A 356 15.27 22.06 4.72
C ARG A 356 14.86 22.55 3.33
N TYR A 357 15.65 23.43 2.72
CA TYR A 357 15.33 23.99 1.40
C TYR A 357 15.53 22.97 0.26
N ASN A 358 16.68 22.29 0.26
CA ASN A 358 17.05 21.25 -0.70
C ASN A 358 15.93 20.20 -0.84
N TRP A 359 15.43 19.71 0.29
CA TRP A 359 14.34 18.75 0.31
C TRP A 359 12.97 19.35 -0.04
N ALA A 360 12.69 20.61 0.32
CA ALA A 360 11.45 21.27 -0.09
C ALA A 360 11.33 21.35 -1.62
N ALA A 361 12.45 21.52 -2.32
CA ALA A 361 12.53 21.45 -3.77
C ALA A 361 12.50 20.00 -4.31
N THR A 362 13.48 19.17 -3.93
CA THR A 362 13.70 17.82 -4.52
C THR A 362 12.75 16.72 -4.01
N ARG A 363 12.00 16.97 -2.94
CA ARG A 363 11.43 15.94 -2.06
C ARG A 363 12.43 14.82 -1.74
N GLY A 364 13.71 15.19 -1.63
CA GLY A 364 14.88 14.35 -1.33
C GLY A 364 15.13 13.17 -2.25
N VAL A 365 14.51 13.13 -3.43
CA VAL A 365 14.92 12.24 -4.51
C VAL A 365 16.27 12.74 -5.03
N ASN A 366 17.22 11.84 -5.29
CA ASN A 366 18.44 12.19 -6.00
C ASN A 366 18.25 11.90 -7.50
N GLU A 367 18.01 12.97 -8.25
CA GLU A 367 17.74 12.95 -9.70
C GLU A 367 18.85 12.22 -10.48
N GLU A 368 20.13 12.40 -10.10
CA GLU A 368 21.25 11.73 -10.76
C GLU A 368 21.13 10.19 -10.67
N THR A 369 20.81 9.65 -9.49
CA THR A 369 20.60 8.20 -9.30
C THR A 369 19.26 7.68 -9.84
N LEU A 370 18.28 8.56 -10.08
CA LEU A 370 17.02 8.16 -10.72
C LEU A 370 17.23 7.95 -12.23
N LEU A 371 17.92 8.89 -12.89
CA LEU A 371 18.18 8.85 -14.32
C LEU A 371 19.11 7.69 -14.74
N VAL A 372 20.14 7.38 -13.95
CA VAL A 372 21.08 6.27 -14.26
C VAL A 372 20.40 4.90 -14.34
N ASN A 373 19.25 4.72 -13.69
CA ASN A 373 18.49 3.46 -13.73
C ASN A 373 17.53 3.35 -14.93
N LEU A 374 17.49 4.37 -15.81
CA LEU A 374 16.62 4.40 -16.99
C LEU A 374 17.42 4.13 -18.28
N PRO A 375 16.79 3.49 -19.29
CA PRO A 375 17.28 3.47 -20.67
C PRO A 375 17.72 4.85 -21.21
N GLU A 376 18.73 4.87 -22.08
CA GLU A 376 19.40 6.10 -22.53
C GLU A 376 18.47 7.03 -23.33
N ASP A 377 17.56 6.47 -24.13
CA ASP A 377 16.50 7.17 -24.85
C ASP A 377 15.55 7.92 -23.90
N LEU A 378 15.08 7.24 -22.85
CA LEU A 378 14.24 7.85 -21.81
C LEU A 378 15.00 8.91 -21.01
N GLN A 379 16.31 8.73 -20.77
CA GLN A 379 17.13 9.78 -20.15
C GLN A 379 17.22 11.03 -21.04
N ILE A 380 17.39 10.87 -22.36
CA ILE A 380 17.44 11.98 -23.33
C ILE A 380 16.10 12.72 -23.36
N ASP A 381 14.98 12.02 -23.48
CA ASP A 381 13.65 12.66 -23.57
C ASP A 381 13.23 13.35 -22.26
N ILE A 382 13.58 12.79 -21.10
CA ILE A 382 13.37 13.46 -19.80
C ILE A 382 14.23 14.74 -19.72
N ARG A 383 15.49 14.70 -20.14
CA ARG A 383 16.36 15.90 -20.19
C ARG A 383 15.79 16.96 -21.14
N ARG A 384 15.31 16.57 -22.32
CA ARG A 384 14.65 17.45 -23.30
C ARG A 384 13.35 18.07 -22.76
N HIS A 385 12.57 17.32 -21.98
CA HIS A 385 11.40 17.89 -21.31
C HIS A 385 11.77 18.96 -20.27
N LEU A 386 12.76 18.68 -19.42
CA LEU A 386 13.30 19.64 -18.44
C LEU A 386 13.92 20.87 -19.13
N PHE A 387 14.52 20.68 -20.30
CA PHE A 387 15.14 21.72 -21.12
C PHE A 387 14.15 22.78 -21.66
N ASN A 388 12.84 22.51 -21.73
CA ASN A 388 11.84 23.55 -22.01
C ASN A 388 11.84 24.69 -20.98
N PHE A 389 12.28 24.45 -19.75
CA PHE A 389 12.50 25.49 -18.75
C PHE A 389 13.85 26.21 -18.94
N ILE A 390 14.84 25.52 -19.51
CA ILE A 390 16.21 26.01 -19.75
C ILE A 390 16.26 26.93 -20.99
N LYS A 391 15.41 26.71 -22.00
CA LYS A 391 15.24 27.62 -23.16
C LYS A 391 14.82 29.06 -22.82
N LYS A 392 14.42 29.34 -21.57
CA LYS A 392 14.18 30.70 -21.05
C LYS A 392 15.47 31.48 -20.74
N ILE A 393 16.59 30.78 -20.60
CA ILE A 393 17.90 31.34 -20.25
C ILE A 393 18.57 31.73 -21.58
N ARG A 394 18.79 33.04 -21.80
CA ARG A 394 19.07 33.61 -23.14
C ARG A 394 20.28 33.01 -23.85
N ILE A 395 21.27 32.57 -23.08
CA ILE A 395 22.46 31.87 -23.57
C ILE A 395 22.14 30.60 -24.37
N PHE A 396 21.03 29.92 -24.05
CA PHE A 396 20.64 28.65 -24.66
C PHE A 396 19.64 28.82 -25.82
N SER A 397 18.90 29.93 -25.90
CA SER A 397 18.03 30.22 -27.06
C SER A 397 18.81 30.60 -28.34
N LEU A 398 20.14 30.54 -28.31
CA LEU A 398 21.07 30.99 -29.35
C LEU A 398 22.09 29.92 -29.80
N MET A 399 21.96 28.69 -29.29
CA MET A 399 22.83 27.57 -29.64
C MET A 399 22.05 26.54 -30.46
N ASP A 400 22.76 25.79 -31.31
CA ASP A 400 22.17 24.68 -32.07
C ASP A 400 21.71 23.57 -31.10
N GLU A 401 20.54 22.97 -31.35
CA GLU A 401 19.97 21.88 -30.52
C GLU A 401 20.97 20.75 -30.15
N PRO A 402 21.85 20.22 -31.05
CA PRO A 402 22.83 19.20 -30.64
C PRO A 402 23.89 19.67 -29.63
N ILE A 403 24.15 20.99 -29.55
CA ILE A 403 25.01 21.57 -28.51
C ILE A 403 24.23 21.62 -27.19
N LEU A 404 22.94 21.95 -27.26
CA LEU A 404 22.06 22.04 -26.11
C LEU A 404 21.79 20.68 -25.47
N ASP A 405 21.52 19.64 -26.26
CA ASP A 405 21.42 18.25 -25.77
C ASP A 405 22.71 17.87 -25.00
N ALA A 406 23.89 18.03 -25.62
CA ALA A 406 25.18 17.69 -25.02
C ALA A 406 25.55 18.51 -23.76
N ILE A 407 25.02 19.74 -23.62
CA ILE A 407 25.08 20.50 -22.36
C ILE A 407 24.12 19.91 -21.33
N CYS A 408 22.87 19.63 -21.72
CA CYS A 408 21.81 19.19 -20.82
C CYS A 408 22.07 17.82 -20.20
N GLU A 409 22.80 16.92 -20.89
CA GLU A 409 23.33 15.67 -20.31
C GLU A 409 24.24 15.89 -19.10
N ARG A 410 24.91 17.05 -19.03
CA ARG A 410 25.93 17.39 -18.03
C ARG A 410 25.48 18.44 -17.02
N LEU A 411 24.32 19.07 -17.23
CA LEU A 411 23.72 20.00 -16.27
C LEU A 411 23.27 19.25 -15.01
N ARG A 412 23.67 19.78 -13.85
CA ARG A 412 23.31 19.25 -12.53
C ARG A 412 22.55 20.30 -11.73
N GLN A 413 21.34 19.97 -11.29
CA GLN A 413 20.51 20.82 -10.45
C GLN A 413 21.20 21.09 -9.08
N LYS A 414 21.18 22.35 -8.64
CA LYS A 414 21.71 22.80 -7.33
C LYS A 414 20.84 23.89 -6.72
N THR A 415 20.55 23.74 -5.44
CA THR A 415 19.91 24.76 -4.62
C THR A 415 20.93 25.49 -3.76
N TYR A 416 20.84 26.82 -3.68
CA TYR A 416 21.65 27.66 -2.79
C TYR A 416 20.75 28.43 -1.83
N ILE A 417 21.16 28.58 -0.56
CA ILE A 417 20.43 29.40 0.42
C ILE A 417 20.90 30.86 0.39
N SER A 418 20.00 31.78 0.77
CA SER A 418 20.31 33.20 0.97
C SER A 418 21.59 33.41 1.79
N GLY A 419 22.40 34.40 1.39
CA GLY A 419 23.70 34.72 1.99
C GLY A 419 24.85 33.78 1.58
N SER A 420 24.60 32.70 0.84
CA SER A 420 25.67 31.84 0.31
C SER A 420 26.48 32.54 -0.76
N ARG A 421 27.78 32.25 -0.84
CA ARG A 421 28.64 32.64 -1.97
C ARG A 421 28.68 31.48 -2.96
N VAL A 422 28.32 31.74 -4.22
CA VAL A 422 28.44 30.79 -5.35
C VAL A 422 29.86 30.83 -5.92
N MET A 423 30.44 32.03 -5.97
CA MET A 423 31.83 32.32 -6.36
C MET A 423 32.43 33.33 -5.36
N SER A 424 33.74 33.32 -5.17
CA SER A 424 34.45 34.29 -4.31
C SER A 424 35.67 34.83 -5.06
N GLN A 425 35.94 36.12 -4.93
CA GLN A 425 37.12 36.79 -5.50
C GLN A 425 38.41 36.08 -5.05
N GLY A 426 39.35 35.89 -5.98
CA GLY A 426 40.59 35.13 -5.74
C GLY A 426 40.42 33.61 -5.70
N GLY A 427 39.19 33.10 -5.69
CA GLY A 427 38.89 31.67 -5.80
C GLY A 427 38.89 31.17 -7.24
N VAL A 428 39.11 29.87 -7.43
CA VAL A 428 39.00 29.22 -8.75
C VAL A 428 37.55 29.18 -9.22
N VAL A 429 37.32 29.44 -10.51
CA VAL A 429 36.02 29.21 -11.16
C VAL A 429 35.93 27.75 -11.58
N GLU A 430 35.28 26.91 -10.79
CA GLU A 430 35.18 25.46 -11.03
C GLU A 430 33.93 25.04 -11.83
N LYS A 431 33.00 25.98 -12.08
CA LYS A 431 31.67 25.73 -12.64
C LYS A 431 31.05 27.00 -13.22
N MET A 432 30.21 26.82 -14.23
CA MET A 432 29.22 27.81 -14.68
C MET A 432 27.86 27.48 -14.03
N VAL A 433 27.10 28.51 -13.64
CA VAL A 433 25.83 28.37 -12.92
C VAL A 433 24.77 29.25 -13.58
N PHE A 434 23.65 28.64 -13.95
CA PHE A 434 22.53 29.25 -14.67
C PHE A 434 21.33 29.40 -13.74
N VAL A 435 20.81 30.62 -13.61
CA VAL A 435 19.79 30.96 -12.60
C VAL A 435 18.41 30.59 -13.14
N VAL A 436 17.78 29.57 -12.55
CA VAL A 436 16.40 29.17 -12.89
C VAL A 436 15.41 30.01 -12.07
N ARG A 437 15.72 30.25 -10.80
CA ARG A 437 14.84 30.98 -9.88
C ARG A 437 15.60 31.73 -8.79
N GLY A 438 15.12 32.91 -8.42
CA GLY A 438 15.69 33.74 -7.36
C GLY A 438 16.68 34.80 -7.85
N LYS A 439 17.36 35.46 -6.90
CA LYS A 439 18.25 36.61 -7.15
C LYS A 439 19.61 36.44 -6.51
N LEU A 440 20.65 36.87 -7.23
CA LEU A 440 22.04 36.95 -6.76
C LEU A 440 22.61 38.34 -6.99
N GLU A 441 23.75 38.59 -6.38
CA GLU A 441 24.53 39.82 -6.47
C GLU A 441 25.98 39.46 -6.84
N SER A 442 26.46 39.99 -7.96
CA SER A 442 27.81 39.84 -8.48
C SER A 442 28.60 41.11 -8.16
N ILE A 443 29.44 41.06 -7.12
CA ILE A 443 30.26 42.19 -6.65
C ILE A 443 31.63 42.11 -7.32
N ASN A 444 31.99 43.14 -8.10
CA ASN A 444 33.29 43.24 -8.76
C ASN A 444 34.39 43.63 -7.75
N GLY A 445 35.45 42.83 -7.68
CA GLY A 445 36.48 42.91 -6.64
C GLY A 445 37.40 44.13 -6.70
N GLU A 446 37.47 44.83 -7.85
CA GLU A 446 38.31 46.02 -8.05
C GLU A 446 37.60 47.33 -7.65
N ASN A 447 36.28 47.39 -7.84
CA ASN A 447 35.50 48.63 -7.77
C ASN A 447 34.35 48.58 -6.74
N GLY A 448 34.05 47.43 -6.14
CA GLY A 448 32.93 47.24 -5.21
C GLY A 448 31.53 47.30 -5.86
N ILE A 449 31.44 47.53 -7.18
CA ILE A 449 30.16 47.65 -7.90
C ILE A 449 29.44 46.29 -7.88
N GLY A 450 28.25 46.27 -7.30
CA GLY A 450 27.33 45.13 -7.33
C GLY A 450 26.45 45.14 -8.58
N VAL A 451 26.32 44.00 -9.23
CA VAL A 451 25.40 43.75 -10.35
C VAL A 451 24.39 42.68 -9.90
N SER A 452 23.10 42.99 -9.90
CA SER A 452 22.06 41.99 -9.63
C SER A 452 21.98 41.01 -10.80
N LEU A 453 21.88 39.72 -10.48
CA LEU A 453 21.56 38.64 -11.41
C LEU A 453 20.19 38.06 -11.04
N ALA A 454 19.38 37.77 -12.04
CA ALA A 454 18.00 37.30 -11.91
C ALA A 454 17.76 36.02 -12.71
N GLU A 455 16.50 35.61 -12.80
CA GLU A 455 16.06 34.40 -13.51
C GLU A 455 16.34 34.54 -15.01
N GLY A 456 17.08 33.58 -15.59
CA GLY A 456 17.58 33.63 -16.97
C GLY A 456 19.00 34.18 -17.14
N ASP A 457 19.63 34.70 -16.08
CA ASP A 457 21.06 35.07 -16.09
C ASP A 457 21.98 33.86 -15.78
N ALA A 458 23.29 34.04 -16.01
CA ALA A 458 24.33 33.09 -15.64
C ALA A 458 25.48 33.77 -14.86
N CYS A 459 26.32 32.96 -14.23
CA CYS A 459 27.63 33.37 -13.69
C CYS A 459 28.66 32.24 -13.87
N GLY A 460 29.95 32.58 -13.90
CA GLY A 460 31.00 31.66 -14.36
C GLY A 460 31.16 31.61 -15.89
N GLU A 461 30.48 32.50 -16.62
CA GLU A 461 30.60 32.69 -18.08
C GLU A 461 32.03 33.04 -18.54
N GLU A 462 32.85 33.57 -17.64
CA GLU A 462 34.27 33.80 -17.84
C GLU A 462 35.04 32.50 -18.15
N LEU A 463 34.56 31.32 -17.72
CA LEU A 463 35.12 30.03 -18.15
C LEU A 463 34.93 29.77 -19.64
N LEU A 464 33.73 30.04 -20.18
CA LEU A 464 33.43 29.77 -21.59
C LEU A 464 34.32 30.61 -22.50
N THR A 465 34.50 31.90 -22.19
CA THR A 465 35.45 32.75 -22.92
C THR A 465 36.89 32.28 -22.73
N TRP A 466 37.30 31.93 -21.51
CA TRP A 466 38.65 31.43 -21.24
C TRP A 466 38.99 30.18 -22.07
N TYR A 467 38.09 29.18 -22.09
CA TYR A 467 38.25 27.97 -22.91
C TYR A 467 38.29 28.29 -24.41
N LEU A 468 37.48 29.22 -24.91
CA LEU A 468 37.47 29.59 -26.34
C LEU A 468 38.72 30.36 -26.77
N GLU A 469 39.33 31.13 -25.89
CA GLU A 469 40.59 31.85 -26.13
C GLU A 469 41.82 30.94 -25.97
N HIS A 470 41.87 30.08 -24.94
CA HIS A 470 43.02 29.20 -24.63
C HIS A 470 43.03 27.88 -25.42
N SER A 471 41.94 27.57 -26.14
CA SER A 471 41.91 26.54 -27.20
C SER A 471 42.49 27.03 -28.54
N SER A 472 43.21 28.16 -28.56
CA SER A 472 43.94 28.61 -29.74
C SER A 472 45.10 27.67 -30.07
N VAL A 473 45.03 27.03 -31.24
CA VAL A 473 46.15 26.28 -31.82
C VAL A 473 47.22 27.29 -32.23
N SER A 474 48.40 27.23 -31.60
CA SER A 474 49.56 27.99 -32.08
C SER A 474 49.93 27.56 -33.49
N ARG A 475 50.43 28.48 -34.32
CA ARG A 475 50.79 28.23 -35.72
C ARG A 475 51.82 27.10 -35.89
N ASP A 476 52.61 26.81 -34.86
CA ASP A 476 53.73 25.85 -34.89
C ASP A 476 53.31 24.39 -34.59
N GLY A 477 52.01 24.07 -34.61
CA GLY A 477 51.47 22.71 -34.50
C GLY A 477 51.59 22.02 -33.14
N LYS A 478 52.51 22.45 -32.26
CA LYS A 478 52.63 21.97 -30.88
C LYS A 478 51.44 22.46 -30.04
N LYS A 479 50.62 21.51 -29.56
CA LYS A 479 49.61 21.74 -28.51
C LYS A 479 50.30 22.05 -27.18
N VAL A 480 50.71 23.30 -26.96
CA VAL A 480 51.15 23.79 -25.64
C VAL A 480 49.92 24.02 -24.74
N ARG A 481 49.21 22.94 -24.41
CA ARG A 481 48.32 22.91 -23.24
C ARG A 481 49.22 22.87 -22.02
N LEU A 482 49.23 23.92 -21.20
CA LEU A 482 49.73 23.88 -19.83
C LEU A 482 48.63 23.27 -18.95
N PRO A 483 48.74 22.00 -18.51
CA PRO A 483 47.68 21.38 -17.74
C PRO A 483 47.61 22.00 -16.34
N GLY A 484 46.41 22.44 -15.94
CA GLY A 484 46.15 22.92 -14.57
C GLY A 484 46.22 24.42 -14.35
N GLN A 485 46.39 25.26 -15.38
CA GLN A 485 46.19 26.71 -15.23
C GLN A 485 44.68 26.98 -14.99
N ARG A 486 44.31 27.32 -13.75
CA ARG A 486 42.92 27.47 -13.30
C ARG A 486 42.48 28.93 -13.37
N LEU A 487 41.33 29.21 -13.97
CA LEU A 487 40.75 30.55 -14.01
C LEU A 487 40.41 31.05 -12.60
N ILE A 488 40.89 32.25 -12.26
CA ILE A 488 40.65 32.90 -10.96
C ILE A 488 39.53 33.95 -11.12
N SER A 489 38.57 33.93 -10.19
CA SER A 489 37.46 34.89 -10.18
C SER A 489 37.92 36.29 -9.75
N ASN A 490 37.61 37.30 -10.56
CA ASN A 490 37.73 38.73 -10.19
C ASN A 490 36.50 39.24 -9.40
N ARG A 491 35.48 38.40 -9.20
CA ARG A 491 34.20 38.77 -8.58
C ARG A 491 33.78 37.82 -7.45
N THR A 492 32.96 38.34 -6.54
CA THR A 492 32.25 37.55 -5.52
C THR A 492 30.76 37.51 -5.87
N VAL A 493 30.20 36.32 -6.06
CA VAL A 493 28.77 36.13 -6.40
C VAL A 493 28.04 35.56 -5.19
N LYS A 494 27.03 36.27 -4.70
CA LYS A 494 26.30 35.98 -3.45
C LYS A 494 24.80 35.85 -3.70
N CYS A 495 24.14 34.84 -3.13
CA CYS A 495 22.69 34.69 -3.20
C CYS A 495 22.00 35.72 -2.29
N LEU A 496 21.05 36.49 -2.83
CA LEU A 496 20.20 37.39 -2.06
C LEU A 496 19.00 36.63 -1.50
N THR A 497 18.30 35.89 -2.34
CA THR A 497 17.23 34.95 -1.96
C THR A 497 17.79 33.53 -1.81
N ASN A 498 16.94 32.55 -1.50
CA ASN A 498 17.24 31.18 -1.91
C ASN A 498 17.18 31.11 -3.45
N VAL A 499 17.95 30.21 -4.06
CA VAL A 499 18.15 30.13 -5.51
C VAL A 499 18.07 28.68 -5.96
N GLU A 500 17.30 28.42 -7.01
CA GLU A 500 17.36 27.19 -7.82
C GLU A 500 18.15 27.48 -9.10
N ALA A 501 19.14 26.64 -9.40
CA ALA A 501 20.04 26.84 -10.53
C ALA A 501 20.53 25.51 -11.11
N PHE A 502 20.81 25.50 -12.41
CA PHE A 502 21.60 24.43 -13.02
C PHE A 502 23.08 24.77 -12.93
N SER A 503 23.94 23.75 -12.81
CA SER A 503 25.39 23.92 -12.77
C SER A 503 26.08 22.97 -13.74
N LEU A 504 27.05 23.50 -14.47
CA LEU A 504 27.93 22.78 -15.40
C LEU A 504 29.36 22.91 -14.85
N LYS A 505 30.10 21.80 -14.68
CA LYS A 505 31.48 21.86 -14.18
C LYS A 505 32.42 22.38 -15.27
N ALA A 506 33.56 22.92 -14.89
CA ALA A 506 34.59 23.37 -15.84
C ALA A 506 35.06 22.23 -16.77
N ALA A 507 35.25 21.00 -16.24
CA ALA A 507 35.63 19.83 -17.04
C ALA A 507 34.55 19.42 -18.06
N ASP A 508 33.28 19.41 -17.64
CA ASP A 508 32.14 19.14 -18.53
C ASP A 508 32.03 20.19 -19.65
N LEU A 509 32.29 21.46 -19.30
CA LEU A 509 32.33 22.57 -20.25
C LEU A 509 33.54 22.51 -21.19
N GLU A 510 34.72 22.06 -20.73
CA GLU A 510 35.90 21.85 -21.57
C GLU A 510 35.66 20.79 -22.64
N GLU A 511 34.99 19.69 -22.29
CA GLU A 511 34.66 18.62 -23.22
C GLU A 511 33.68 19.10 -24.29
N VAL A 512 32.57 19.72 -23.88
CA VAL A 512 31.56 20.29 -24.78
C VAL A 512 32.13 21.38 -25.69
N THR A 513 32.97 22.28 -25.17
CA THR A 513 33.62 23.34 -25.99
C THR A 513 34.73 22.80 -26.89
N THR A 514 35.35 21.66 -26.56
CA THR A 514 36.27 20.96 -27.45
C THR A 514 35.53 20.31 -28.62
N ILE A 515 34.36 19.71 -28.38
CA ILE A 515 33.53 19.05 -29.42
C ILE A 515 32.91 20.09 -30.36
N PHE A 516 32.18 21.06 -29.82
CA PHE A 516 31.41 22.05 -30.62
C PHE A 516 32.19 23.36 -30.87
N MET A 517 33.51 23.29 -30.88
CA MET A 517 34.45 24.42 -30.95
C MET A 517 34.18 25.41 -32.10
N ARG A 518 33.64 24.94 -33.23
CA ARG A 518 33.26 25.79 -34.38
C ARG A 518 32.00 26.63 -34.08
N SER A 519 30.93 26.02 -33.57
CA SER A 519 29.67 26.73 -33.26
C SER A 519 29.84 27.74 -32.12
N PHE A 520 30.60 27.40 -31.05
CA PHE A 520 30.94 28.35 -29.99
C PHE A 520 31.88 29.49 -30.43
N ARG A 521 32.51 29.39 -31.61
CA ARG A 521 33.26 30.47 -32.26
C ARG A 521 32.46 31.24 -33.31
N SER A 522 31.21 30.87 -33.55
CA SER A 522 30.31 31.65 -34.40
C SER A 522 29.98 33.00 -33.74
N PHE A 523 29.76 34.03 -34.56
CA PHE A 523 29.33 35.34 -34.08
C PHE A 523 27.94 35.29 -33.42
N LEU A 524 27.09 34.35 -33.85
CA LEU A 524 25.74 34.12 -33.31
C LEU A 524 25.76 33.74 -31.82
N VAL A 525 26.76 32.96 -31.40
CA VAL A 525 26.95 32.58 -29.99
C VAL A 525 27.81 33.61 -29.25
N GLN A 526 28.95 34.03 -29.83
CA GLN A 526 29.89 34.94 -29.14
C GLN A 526 29.39 36.37 -28.96
N GLY A 527 28.60 36.89 -29.90
CA GLY A 527 28.08 38.26 -29.85
C GLY A 527 27.19 38.46 -28.61
N PRO A 528 26.06 37.76 -28.50
CA PRO A 528 25.16 37.89 -27.35
C PRO A 528 25.82 37.55 -26.01
N LEU A 529 26.73 36.57 -25.96
CA LEU A 529 27.56 36.30 -24.77
C LEU A 529 28.31 37.55 -24.29
N ARG A 530 28.92 38.33 -25.19
CA ARG A 530 29.66 39.55 -24.85
C ARG A 530 28.78 40.79 -24.68
N TYR A 531 27.65 40.88 -25.39
CA TYR A 531 26.82 42.09 -25.47
C TYR A 531 25.56 42.07 -24.60
N GLU A 532 25.06 40.91 -24.17
CA GLU A 532 23.88 40.81 -23.27
C GLU A 532 24.25 40.59 -21.81
N SER A 533 25.31 39.81 -21.54
CA SER A 533 25.76 39.46 -20.19
C SER A 533 25.89 40.69 -19.27
N PRO A 534 25.26 40.66 -18.06
CA PRO A 534 25.47 41.69 -17.05
C PRO A 534 26.94 41.84 -16.63
N TYR A 535 27.71 40.75 -16.65
CA TYR A 535 29.14 40.74 -16.34
C TYR A 535 29.95 41.44 -17.43
N TRP A 536 29.82 41.04 -18.70
CA TRP A 536 30.59 41.65 -19.79
C TRP A 536 30.21 43.11 -20.02
N ARG A 537 28.93 43.48 -19.82
CA ARG A 537 28.47 44.89 -19.78
C ARG A 537 29.17 45.69 -18.68
N SER A 538 29.21 45.15 -17.45
CA SER A 538 29.88 45.78 -16.30
C SER A 538 31.40 45.92 -16.50
N LEU A 539 32.05 44.92 -17.08
CA LEU A 539 33.47 44.95 -17.41
C LEU A 539 33.80 45.94 -18.54
N ALA A 540 32.96 46.00 -19.58
CA ALA A 540 33.10 46.97 -20.66
C ALA A 540 32.93 48.41 -20.15
N ALA A 541 31.87 48.67 -19.37
CA ALA A 541 31.66 49.96 -18.73
C ALA A 541 32.84 50.35 -17.81
N THR A 542 33.37 49.40 -17.04
CA THR A 542 34.56 49.59 -16.20
C THR A 542 35.78 49.98 -17.05
N ARG A 543 36.08 49.25 -18.13
CA ARG A 543 37.22 49.55 -19.01
C ARG A 543 37.09 50.91 -19.70
N ILE A 544 35.88 51.27 -20.16
CA ILE A 544 35.59 52.61 -20.72
C ILE A 544 35.80 53.70 -19.67
N GLN A 545 35.31 53.51 -18.44
CA GLN A 545 35.52 54.46 -17.33
C GLN A 545 37.01 54.62 -16.97
N VAL A 546 37.79 53.52 -16.96
CA VAL A 546 39.24 53.57 -16.70
C VAL A 546 39.97 54.30 -17.82
N ALA A 547 39.67 53.99 -19.09
CA ALA A 547 40.25 54.69 -20.25
C ALA A 547 39.91 56.19 -20.24
N TRP A 548 38.66 56.55 -19.94
CA TRP A 548 38.20 57.94 -19.82
C TRP A 548 38.89 58.69 -18.66
N ARG A 549 39.03 58.06 -17.48
CA ARG A 549 39.77 58.62 -16.35
C ARG A 549 41.25 58.84 -16.71
N TYR A 550 41.87 57.91 -17.44
CA TYR A 550 43.25 58.01 -17.87
C TYR A 550 43.46 59.11 -18.94
N TRP A 551 42.56 59.20 -19.93
CA TRP A 551 42.53 60.30 -20.90
C TRP A 551 42.36 61.66 -20.22
N LYS A 552 41.39 61.80 -19.30
CA LYS A 552 41.16 63.03 -18.53
C LYS A 552 42.35 63.39 -17.61
N LYS A 553 43.13 62.40 -17.14
CA LYS A 553 44.39 62.65 -16.43
C LYS A 553 45.49 63.15 -17.37
N ARG A 554 45.61 62.60 -18.59
CA ARG A 554 46.55 63.10 -19.61
C ARG A 554 46.22 64.53 -20.04
N GLN A 555 44.95 64.85 -20.27
CA GLN A 555 44.53 66.21 -20.64
C GLN A 555 44.88 67.24 -19.56
N LYS A 556 44.61 66.93 -18.28
CA LYS A 556 45.03 67.80 -17.17
C LYS A 556 46.55 68.00 -17.10
N LEU A 557 47.35 67.02 -17.50
CA LEU A 557 48.80 67.15 -17.56
C LEU A 557 49.25 68.04 -18.73
N SER A 558 48.64 67.91 -19.92
CA SER A 558 48.94 68.81 -21.04
C SER A 558 48.57 70.27 -20.73
N ASP A 559 47.43 70.49 -20.07
CA ASP A 559 46.95 71.82 -19.67
C ASP A 559 47.83 72.47 -18.59
N GLN A 560 48.64 71.67 -17.85
CA GLN A 560 49.63 72.17 -16.90
C GLN A 560 50.98 72.46 -17.58
N THR A 561 51.40 71.66 -18.57
CA THR A 561 52.61 71.95 -19.38
C THR A 561 52.43 73.10 -20.38
N LEU A 562 51.20 73.58 -20.59
CA LEU A 562 50.88 74.78 -21.39
C LEU A 562 50.72 76.05 -20.53
N LYS A 563 51.16 76.02 -19.25
CA LYS A 563 51.17 77.15 -18.31
C LYS A 563 52.54 77.36 -17.64
N LEU A 564 53.58 76.88 -18.30
CA LEU A 564 55.01 77.12 -18.06
C LEU A 564 55.63 77.56 -19.39
#